data_AF-A0A7Z6TB44-F1
#
_entry.id   AF-A0A7Z6TB44-F1
#
_cell.length_a   1.000
_cell.length_b   1.000
_cell.length_c   1.000
_cell.angle_alpha   90.00
_cell.angle_beta   90.00
_cell.angle_gamma   90.00
#
_symmetry.space_group_name_H-M   'P 1'
#
loop_
_entity.id
_entity.type
_entity.pdbx_description
1 polymer ?
#
loop_
_entity_poly.entity_id
_entity_poly.type
_entity_poly.pdbx_seq_one_letter_code
_entity_poly.pdbx_strand_id
1 'polypeptide(L)'
;MELVRGQHPGPASDLWSLGVVLYAAVEGMSPYRRSNTPATLQAVLSAEPQMPARATGAFGLLVMRLLRKDPAARPTAAEVRRILQEIAAPARTTEPFATREGGGSKWVPPVLHRNRAAQFGLAGGALAVVLALVLVLVNPFAGDGPPEGWQVRPENEVLSADVAVPTEYKRVQEDDGELVWYADPSGVFEIDFWHRTPKSEDGSEDDNPGADAAARKVYYEKGGADATQMEDASATYKKVTHQGRPAVEMITDYIPYASSSDDDPVRYRFHELLIPGRSPSDPYWHVRVRMPAKGQAVKDGATIFTEVTGGLKIHDS
;
A
#
# COMPACT_ATOMS: atom_id res chain seq x y z
N MET A 1 -19.65 17.13 10.43
CA MET A 1 -20.72 17.33 9.43
C MET A 1 -21.55 18.56 9.76
N GLU A 2 -21.53 19.52 8.85
CA GLU A 2 -21.98 20.90 9.04
C GLU A 2 -23.52 21.06 9.12
N LEU A 3 -24.27 20.02 8.77
CA LEU A 3 -25.74 19.98 8.84
C LEU A 3 -26.33 19.98 10.27
N VAL A 4 -25.50 19.80 11.31
CA VAL A 4 -25.94 19.83 12.73
C VAL A 4 -25.38 21.06 13.47
N ARG A 5 -24.56 21.91 12.82
CA ARG A 5 -23.86 23.04 13.48
C ARG A 5 -24.30 24.44 13.02
N GLY A 6 -25.29 24.56 12.13
CA GLY A 6 -25.86 25.87 11.76
C GLY A 6 -24.90 26.80 11.01
N GLN A 7 -23.85 26.26 10.37
CA GLN A 7 -22.97 27.04 9.49
C GLN A 7 -23.50 26.98 8.05
N HIS A 8 -23.42 28.10 7.33
CA HIS A 8 -23.92 28.23 5.97
C HIS A 8 -23.23 27.22 5.04
N PRO A 9 -23.97 26.49 4.17
CA PRO A 9 -23.37 25.58 3.21
C PRO A 9 -22.38 26.35 2.31
N GLY A 10 -21.09 26.15 2.56
CA GLY A 10 -20.00 26.74 1.81
C GLY A 10 -19.46 25.82 0.71
N PRO A 11 -18.50 26.27 -0.10
CA PRO A 11 -17.91 25.50 -1.21
C PRO A 11 -17.39 24.10 -0.83
N ALA A 12 -16.98 23.91 0.43
CA ALA A 12 -16.55 22.61 0.93
C ALA A 12 -17.70 21.59 1.05
N SER A 13 -18.94 22.04 1.28
CA SER A 13 -20.12 21.17 1.32
C SER A 13 -20.48 20.64 -0.08
N ASP A 14 -20.39 21.48 -1.12
CA ASP A 14 -20.60 21.05 -2.51
C ASP A 14 -19.56 20.01 -2.95
N LEU A 15 -18.31 20.18 -2.52
CA LEU A 15 -17.23 19.23 -2.80
C LEU A 15 -17.46 17.88 -2.11
N TRP A 16 -18.00 17.88 -0.88
CA TRP A 16 -18.40 16.65 -0.22
C TRP A 16 -19.55 15.94 -0.95
N SER A 17 -20.58 16.69 -1.35
CA SER A 17 -21.69 16.15 -2.16
C SER A 17 -21.20 15.60 -3.50
N LEU A 18 -20.23 16.27 -4.15
CA LEU A 18 -19.57 15.77 -5.34
C LEU A 18 -18.86 14.43 -5.07
N GLY A 19 -18.14 14.31 -3.95
CA GLY A 19 -17.53 13.05 -3.54
C GLY A 19 -18.54 11.91 -3.41
N VAL A 20 -19.71 12.18 -2.80
CA VAL A 20 -20.79 11.18 -2.66
C VAL A 20 -21.35 10.78 -4.02
N VAL A 21 -21.56 11.74 -4.93
CA VAL A 21 -22.05 11.46 -6.29
C VAL A 21 -21.04 10.67 -7.10
N LEU A 22 -19.75 11.02 -7.04
CA LEU A 22 -18.68 10.30 -7.75
C LEU A 22 -18.51 8.87 -7.21
N TYR A 23 -18.59 8.70 -5.88
CA TYR A 23 -18.61 7.38 -5.26
C TYR A 23 -19.79 6.55 -5.80
N ALA A 24 -21.00 7.10 -5.72
CA ALA A 24 -22.20 6.42 -6.17
C ALA A 24 -22.23 6.16 -7.68
N ALA A 25 -21.62 7.02 -8.48
CA ALA A 25 -21.52 6.86 -9.92
C ALA A 25 -20.70 5.63 -10.30
N VAL A 26 -19.68 5.29 -9.50
CA VAL A 26 -18.81 4.14 -9.79
C VAL A 26 -19.24 2.87 -9.05
N GLU A 27 -19.62 2.99 -7.77
CA GLU A 27 -20.07 1.84 -6.97
C GLU A 27 -21.54 1.48 -7.18
N GLY A 28 -22.34 2.38 -7.78
CA GLY A 28 -23.79 2.21 -7.92
C GLY A 28 -24.57 2.46 -6.63
N MET A 29 -23.91 2.82 -5.53
CA MET A 29 -24.52 3.06 -4.23
C MET A 29 -23.77 4.13 -3.43
N SER A 30 -24.49 4.83 -2.55
CA SER A 30 -23.88 5.83 -1.64
C SER A 30 -23.03 5.14 -0.58
N PRO A 31 -21.83 5.66 -0.24
CA PRO A 31 -20.97 5.07 0.78
C PRO A 31 -21.60 5.06 2.18
N TYR A 32 -22.61 5.91 2.39
CA TYR A 32 -23.33 6.03 3.66
C TYR A 32 -24.67 5.30 3.65
N ARG A 33 -25.02 4.58 2.57
CA ARG A 33 -26.28 3.84 2.48
C ARG A 33 -26.33 2.80 3.61
N ARG A 34 -27.43 2.79 4.36
CA ARG A 34 -27.74 1.77 5.38
C ARG A 34 -29.18 1.26 5.19
N SER A 35 -29.56 0.25 5.95
CA SER A 35 -30.87 -0.42 5.87
C SER A 35 -32.04 0.47 6.28
N ASN A 36 -31.80 1.57 7.00
CA ASN A 36 -32.84 2.53 7.37
C ASN A 36 -32.33 3.99 7.41
N THR A 37 -33.26 4.94 7.39
CA THR A 37 -32.98 6.38 7.32
C THR A 37 -32.19 6.91 8.52
N PRO A 38 -32.53 6.56 9.79
CA PRO A 38 -31.72 6.98 10.94
C PRO A 38 -30.27 6.48 10.88
N ALA A 39 -30.05 5.21 10.52
CA ALA A 39 -28.71 4.64 10.39
C ALA A 39 -27.91 5.29 9.25
N THR A 40 -28.58 5.65 8.15
CA THR A 40 -27.95 6.37 7.04
C THR A 40 -27.52 7.78 7.48
N LEU A 41 -28.36 8.50 8.22
CA LEU A 41 -28.00 9.81 8.78
C LEU A 41 -26.83 9.70 9.76
N GLN A 42 -26.83 8.69 10.63
CA GLN A 42 -25.72 8.44 11.54
C GLN A 42 -24.43 8.12 10.78
N ALA A 43 -24.48 7.28 9.74
CA ALA A 43 -23.33 6.97 8.90
C ALA A 43 -22.78 8.22 8.20
N VAL A 44 -23.65 9.11 7.71
CA VAL A 44 -23.23 10.40 7.14
C VAL A 44 -22.46 11.23 8.18
N LEU A 45 -22.86 11.21 9.45
CA LEU A 45 -22.22 11.97 10.52
C LEU A 45 -20.89 11.36 10.99
N SER A 46 -20.83 10.04 11.17
CA SER A 46 -19.74 9.38 11.91
C SER A 46 -18.97 8.33 11.13
N ALA A 47 -19.53 7.72 10.09
CA ALA A 47 -18.83 6.66 9.37
C ALA A 47 -17.75 7.23 8.45
N GLU A 48 -16.58 6.61 8.46
CA GLU A 48 -15.55 6.82 7.43
C GLU A 48 -15.88 5.91 6.23
N PRO A 49 -16.09 6.46 5.04
CA PRO A 49 -16.39 5.67 3.86
C PRO A 49 -15.21 4.76 3.51
N GLN A 50 -15.49 3.57 2.97
CA GLN A 50 -14.44 2.68 2.46
C GLN A 50 -13.96 3.18 1.09
N MET A 51 -12.79 2.75 0.64
CA MET A 51 -12.35 3.06 -0.72
C MET A 51 -13.32 2.44 -1.75
N PRO A 52 -13.69 3.15 -2.84
CA PRO A 52 -14.55 2.57 -3.86
C PRO A 52 -13.90 1.32 -4.48
N ALA A 53 -14.61 0.19 -4.52
CA ALA A 53 -14.09 -1.08 -5.00
C ALA A 53 -13.93 -1.14 -6.53
N ARG A 54 -14.78 -0.42 -7.27
CA ARG A 54 -14.77 -0.29 -8.74
C ARG A 54 -14.02 0.96 -9.21
N ALA A 55 -13.69 1.87 -8.29
CA ALA A 55 -12.97 3.13 -8.56
C ALA A 55 -11.75 3.25 -7.64
N THR A 56 -10.64 2.67 -8.06
CA THR A 56 -9.42 2.61 -7.27
C THR A 56 -8.36 3.62 -7.78
N GLY A 57 -7.22 3.73 -7.10
CA GLY A 57 -6.14 4.63 -7.52
C GLY A 57 -6.46 6.12 -7.37
N ALA A 58 -5.98 6.95 -8.30
CA ALA A 58 -6.07 8.42 -8.18
C ALA A 58 -7.52 8.94 -8.09
N PHE A 59 -8.46 8.26 -8.76
CA PHE A 59 -9.88 8.60 -8.70
C PHE A 59 -10.49 8.22 -7.35
N GLY A 60 -10.25 6.99 -6.88
CA GLY A 60 -10.70 6.56 -5.54
C GLY A 60 -10.16 7.44 -4.42
N LEU A 61 -8.88 7.81 -4.49
CA LEU A 61 -8.24 8.73 -3.54
C LEU A 61 -8.84 10.14 -3.58
N LEU A 62 -9.18 10.65 -4.76
CA LEU A 62 -9.86 11.93 -4.88
C LEU A 62 -11.24 11.87 -4.22
N VAL A 63 -12.01 10.81 -4.48
CA VAL A 63 -13.31 10.57 -3.85
C VAL A 63 -13.17 10.52 -2.33
N MET A 64 -12.21 9.77 -1.80
CA MET A 64 -11.95 9.68 -0.36
C MET A 64 -11.55 11.03 0.25
N ARG A 65 -10.71 11.83 -0.43
CA ARG A 65 -10.32 13.17 0.01
C ARG A 65 -11.49 14.15 0.03
N LEU A 66 -12.43 14.05 -0.91
CA LEU A 66 -13.65 14.85 -0.94
C LEU A 66 -14.59 14.49 0.23
N LEU A 67 -14.58 13.23 0.67
CA LEU A 67 -15.46 12.71 1.72
C LEU A 67 -14.96 12.93 3.16
N ARG A 68 -13.78 13.54 3.35
CA ARG A 68 -13.22 13.87 4.67
C ARG A 68 -14.22 14.67 5.52
N LYS A 69 -14.31 14.32 6.80
CA LYS A 69 -15.26 14.95 7.75
C LYS A 69 -14.88 16.40 8.05
N ASP A 70 -13.59 16.69 8.13
CA ASP A 70 -13.08 18.06 8.24
C ASP A 70 -13.15 18.78 6.87
N PRO A 71 -13.95 19.85 6.74
CA PRO A 71 -14.02 20.64 5.51
C PRO A 71 -12.68 21.26 5.10
N ALA A 72 -11.81 21.60 6.05
CA ALA A 72 -10.51 22.21 5.77
C ALA A 72 -9.51 21.22 5.16
N ALA A 73 -9.70 19.93 5.42
CA ALA A 73 -8.87 18.85 4.90
C ALA A 73 -9.27 18.40 3.47
N ARG A 74 -10.34 18.97 2.91
CA ARG A 74 -10.83 18.66 1.55
C ARG A 74 -10.03 19.43 0.50
N PRO A 75 -9.77 18.82 -0.68
CA PRO A 75 -9.08 19.49 -1.77
C PRO A 75 -9.95 20.63 -2.32
N THR A 76 -9.31 21.68 -2.82
CA THR A 76 -10.01 22.80 -3.46
C THR A 76 -10.63 22.37 -4.79
N ALA A 77 -11.67 23.08 -5.25
CA ALA A 77 -12.29 22.81 -6.55
C ALA A 77 -11.30 22.88 -7.73
N ALA A 78 -10.26 23.72 -7.63
CA ALA A 78 -9.20 23.81 -8.65
C ALA A 78 -8.33 22.54 -8.69
N GLU A 79 -7.97 22.00 -7.52
CA GLU A 79 -7.22 20.75 -7.42
C GLU A 79 -8.04 19.56 -7.89
N VAL A 80 -9.32 19.48 -7.50
CA VAL A 80 -10.25 18.44 -7.91
C VAL A 80 -10.37 18.41 -9.43
N ARG A 81 -10.59 19.58 -10.05
CA ARG A 81 -10.67 19.70 -11.51
C ARG A 81 -9.38 19.24 -12.19
N ARG A 82 -8.21 19.66 -11.69
CA ARG A 82 -6.91 19.24 -12.24
C ARG A 82 -6.75 17.72 -12.18
N ILE A 83 -7.01 17.11 -11.02
CA ILE A 83 -6.87 15.67 -10.82
C ILE A 83 -7.83 14.91 -11.75
N LEU A 84 -9.09 15.35 -11.86
CA LEU A 84 -10.05 14.73 -12.79
C LEU A 84 -9.62 14.86 -14.26
N GLN A 85 -9.03 15.99 -14.65
CA GLN A 85 -8.49 16.18 -16.00
C GLN A 85 -7.28 15.27 -16.28
N GLU A 86 -6.40 15.09 -15.29
CA GLU A 86 -5.28 14.17 -15.37
C GLU A 86 -5.76 12.71 -15.49
N ILE A 87 -6.79 12.32 -14.73
CA ILE A 87 -7.40 10.99 -14.80
C ILE A 87 -8.09 10.76 -16.16
N ALA A 88 -8.75 11.79 -16.71
CA ALA A 88 -9.46 11.70 -17.98
C ALA A 88 -8.53 11.80 -19.21
N ALA A 89 -7.26 12.16 -19.02
CA ALA A 89 -6.31 12.27 -20.13
C ALA A 89 -5.96 10.87 -20.67
N PRO A 90 -5.94 10.66 -22.00
CA PRO A 90 -5.53 9.38 -22.57
C PRO A 90 -4.09 9.06 -22.18
N ALA A 91 -3.83 7.79 -21.84
CA ALA A 91 -2.49 7.31 -21.57
C ALA A 91 -1.57 7.72 -22.72
N ARG A 92 -0.55 8.53 -22.44
CA ARG A 92 0.47 8.82 -23.44
C ARG A 92 1.19 7.51 -23.71
N THR A 93 1.07 7.00 -24.93
CA THR A 93 1.96 5.97 -25.46
C THR A 93 3.38 6.52 -25.37
N THR A 94 4.14 6.07 -24.39
CA THR A 94 5.59 6.26 -24.40
C THR A 94 6.11 5.45 -25.58
N GLU A 95 6.52 6.12 -26.66
CA GLU A 95 7.20 5.44 -27.76
C GLU A 95 8.46 4.75 -27.19
N PRO A 96 8.69 3.46 -27.50
CA PRO A 96 9.92 2.80 -27.12
C PRO A 96 11.08 3.51 -27.82
N PHE A 97 12.04 3.99 -27.04
CA PHE A 97 13.32 4.45 -27.57
C PHE A 97 13.94 3.31 -28.38
N ALA A 98 13.98 3.48 -29.69
CA ALA A 98 14.59 2.52 -30.61
C ALA A 98 16.08 2.39 -30.29
N THR A 99 16.46 1.24 -29.73
CA THR A 99 17.84 0.75 -29.70
C THR A 99 18.34 0.65 -31.14
N ARG A 100 19.26 1.53 -31.53
CA ARG A 100 20.10 1.32 -32.71
C ARG A 100 21.32 0.50 -32.29
N GLU A 101 21.30 -0.79 -32.57
CA GLU A 101 22.50 -1.62 -32.68
C GLU A 101 22.76 -2.01 -34.14
N GLY A 102 24.01 -1.88 -34.56
CA GLY A 102 24.63 -2.79 -35.54
C GLY A 102 24.83 -2.29 -36.98
N GLY A 103 26.04 -1.79 -37.29
CA GLY A 103 26.55 -1.65 -38.65
C GLY A 103 28.08 -1.67 -38.64
N GLY A 104 28.68 -2.83 -38.93
CA GLY A 104 30.05 -3.17 -38.55
C GLY A 104 31.19 -2.61 -39.42
N SER A 105 32.42 -2.83 -38.98
CA SER A 105 33.46 -3.52 -39.77
C SER A 105 34.77 -3.68 -38.99
N LYS A 106 35.35 -4.88 -39.16
CA LYS A 106 36.72 -5.38 -38.96
C LYS A 106 37.79 -4.35 -38.54
N TRP A 107 38.59 -4.68 -37.51
CA TRP A 107 40.05 -4.94 -37.60
C TRP A 107 40.70 -5.17 -36.21
N VAL A 108 41.78 -5.97 -36.19
CA VAL A 108 42.59 -6.50 -35.07
C VAL A 108 43.88 -5.66 -34.94
N PRO A 109 44.58 -5.57 -33.78
CA PRO A 109 45.32 -4.38 -33.35
C PRO A 109 46.78 -4.34 -33.83
N PRO A 110 47.53 -3.27 -33.48
CA PRO A 110 48.91 -3.47 -33.08
C PRO A 110 49.35 -2.70 -31.83
N VAL A 111 50.54 -3.08 -31.40
CA VAL A 111 51.19 -2.99 -30.09
C VAL A 111 52.00 -1.67 -29.94
N LEU A 112 52.12 -1.22 -28.68
CA LEU A 112 53.07 -0.26 -28.08
C LEU A 112 53.56 0.97 -28.88
N HIS A 113 53.46 2.14 -28.25
CA HIS A 113 54.66 2.91 -27.90
C HIS A 113 54.52 3.64 -26.56
N ARG A 114 55.59 3.49 -25.77
CA ARG A 114 55.87 4.09 -24.47
C ARG A 114 56.34 5.53 -24.67
N ASN A 115 55.83 6.51 -23.92
CA ASN A 115 56.73 7.47 -23.28
C ASN A 115 56.18 8.09 -21.98
N ARG A 116 57.14 8.41 -21.12
CA ARG A 116 57.03 8.82 -19.72
C ARG A 116 56.94 10.35 -19.57
N ALA A 117 56.06 10.79 -18.67
CA ALA A 117 56.05 12.02 -17.84
C ALA A 117 54.57 12.41 -17.67
N ALA A 118 53.99 12.64 -16.50
CA ALA A 118 54.52 12.97 -15.19
C ALA A 118 53.62 12.35 -14.11
N GLN A 119 54.26 12.01 -13.00
CA GLN A 119 53.61 11.72 -11.72
C GLN A 119 52.94 12.99 -11.20
N PHE A 120 51.72 12.88 -10.66
CA PHE A 120 51.08 13.62 -9.54
C PHE A 120 49.63 13.13 -9.55
N GLY A 121 48.97 12.64 -8.50
CA GLY A 121 49.31 12.38 -7.10
C GLY A 121 48.14 11.59 -6.52
N LEU A 122 48.44 10.81 -5.49
CA LEU A 122 47.50 10.05 -4.66
C LEU A 122 46.44 10.97 -4.03
N ALA A 123 45.20 10.93 -4.52
CA ALA A 123 44.01 11.39 -3.79
C ALA A 123 42.73 10.89 -4.50
N GLY A 124 42.40 9.60 -4.35
CA GLY A 124 41.17 9.07 -4.96
C GLY A 124 40.68 7.72 -4.44
N GLY A 125 41.43 7.06 -3.54
CA GLY A 125 41.13 5.69 -3.12
C GLY A 125 40.14 5.53 -1.96
N ALA A 126 39.84 6.59 -1.21
CA ALA A 126 39.06 6.45 0.03
C ALA A 126 37.55 6.64 -0.13
N LEU A 127 37.07 7.29 -1.20
CA LEU A 127 35.63 7.54 -1.38
C LEU A 127 34.91 6.37 -2.07
N ALA A 128 35.61 5.60 -2.91
CA ALA A 128 35.01 4.45 -3.61
C ALA A 128 34.80 3.23 -2.70
N VAL A 129 35.64 3.03 -1.69
CA VAL A 129 35.52 1.88 -0.76
C VAL A 129 34.42 2.11 0.28
N VAL A 130 34.16 3.36 0.68
CA VAL A 130 33.04 3.69 1.59
C VAL A 130 31.69 3.59 0.87
N LEU A 131 31.60 4.05 -0.39
CA LEU A 131 30.38 3.87 -1.20
C LEU A 131 30.11 2.38 -1.52
N ALA A 132 31.15 1.59 -1.78
CA ALA A 132 31.00 0.14 -2.00
C ALA A 132 30.62 -0.63 -0.72
N LEU A 133 31.13 -0.24 0.46
CA LEU A 133 30.75 -0.86 1.74
C LEU A 133 29.34 -0.47 2.20
N VAL A 134 28.88 0.75 1.91
CA VAL A 134 27.49 1.16 2.14
C VAL A 134 26.53 0.44 1.20
N LEU A 135 26.91 0.22 -0.07
CA LEU A 135 26.10 -0.55 -1.02
C LEU A 135 25.99 -2.05 -0.67
N VAL A 136 26.98 -2.62 0.03
CA VAL A 136 26.96 -4.04 0.45
C VAL A 136 26.17 -4.27 1.75
N LEU A 137 26.04 -3.27 2.64
CA LEU A 137 25.21 -3.37 3.85
C LEU A 137 23.70 -3.10 3.59
N VAL A 138 23.36 -2.39 2.51
CA VAL A 138 22.00 -1.84 2.27
C VAL A 138 21.24 -2.56 1.13
N ASN A 139 21.70 -3.70 0.61
CA ASN A 139 20.98 -4.38 -0.49
C ASN A 139 19.95 -5.41 0.04
N PRO A 140 18.61 -5.13 0.04
CA PRO A 140 17.58 -6.09 0.46
C PRO A 140 17.51 -7.36 -0.38
N PHE A 141 18.13 -7.35 -1.55
CA PHE A 141 18.22 -8.49 -2.45
C PHE A 141 19.68 -8.96 -2.47
N ALA A 142 19.99 -9.98 -1.67
CA ALA A 142 21.32 -10.58 -1.67
C ALA A 142 21.58 -11.27 -3.03
N GLY A 143 22.14 -10.51 -3.97
CA GLY A 143 22.38 -10.89 -5.37
C GLY A 143 21.38 -10.20 -6.30
N ASP A 144 21.90 -9.39 -7.24
CA ASP A 144 21.21 -8.73 -8.37
C ASP A 144 20.34 -7.48 -8.11
N GLY A 145 20.05 -7.10 -6.86
CA GLY A 145 19.26 -5.90 -6.57
C GLY A 145 17.74 -6.13 -6.71
N PRO A 146 16.89 -5.11 -6.52
CA PRO A 146 15.44 -5.29 -6.68
C PRO A 146 15.10 -5.79 -8.08
N PRO A 147 14.03 -6.59 -8.25
CA PRO A 147 13.56 -6.99 -9.58
C PRO A 147 13.36 -5.78 -10.49
N GLU A 148 13.38 -5.99 -11.80
CA GLU A 148 13.09 -4.91 -12.75
C GLU A 148 11.71 -4.29 -12.44
N GLY A 149 11.66 -2.96 -12.38
CA GLY A 149 10.45 -2.23 -12.00
C GLY A 149 10.17 -2.17 -10.49
N TRP A 150 11.11 -2.59 -9.64
CA TRP A 150 11.00 -2.47 -8.18
C TRP A 150 12.01 -1.47 -7.63
N GLN A 151 11.65 -0.86 -6.50
CA GLN A 151 12.49 0.07 -5.76
C GLN A 151 12.51 -0.32 -4.28
N VAL A 152 13.62 0.03 -3.62
CA VAL A 152 13.75 -0.06 -2.16
C VAL A 152 13.40 1.29 -1.57
N ARG A 153 12.50 1.28 -0.60
CA ARG A 153 12.06 2.46 0.15
C ARG A 153 12.49 2.31 1.61
N PRO A 154 13.34 3.22 2.13
CA PRO A 154 13.60 3.27 3.56
C PRO A 154 12.37 3.84 4.27
N GLU A 155 11.73 3.06 5.12
CA GLU A 155 10.55 3.44 5.91
C GLU A 155 10.90 3.50 7.40
N ASN A 156 12.12 3.92 7.71
CA ASN A 156 12.71 3.86 9.05
C ASN A 156 11.90 4.61 10.11
N GLU A 157 11.22 5.70 9.72
CA GLU A 157 10.45 6.53 10.65
C GLU A 157 9.15 5.87 11.11
N VAL A 158 8.57 4.99 10.29
CA VAL A 158 7.25 4.38 10.55
C VAL A 158 7.39 2.90 10.86
N LEU A 159 8.17 2.19 10.06
CA LEU A 159 8.26 0.73 10.09
C LEU A 159 9.53 0.21 10.75
N SER A 160 10.51 1.09 11.05
CA SER A 160 11.87 0.67 11.42
C SER A 160 12.40 -0.38 10.45
N ALA A 161 12.16 -0.19 9.15
CA ALA A 161 12.47 -1.19 8.12
C ALA A 161 12.67 -0.55 6.74
N ASP A 162 13.43 -1.23 5.89
CA ASP A 162 13.38 -1.00 4.44
C ASP A 162 12.34 -1.94 3.81
N VAL A 163 11.58 -1.43 2.86
CA VAL A 163 10.59 -2.21 2.11
C VAL A 163 10.88 -2.17 0.62
N ALA A 164 10.66 -3.30 -0.06
CA ALA A 164 10.68 -3.35 -1.51
C ALA A 164 9.26 -3.30 -2.07
N VAL A 165 9.04 -2.41 -3.03
CA VAL A 165 7.74 -2.19 -3.68
C VAL A 165 7.93 -1.89 -5.16
N PRO A 166 6.94 -2.15 -6.02
CA PRO A 166 7.02 -1.75 -7.42
C PRO A 166 7.15 -0.22 -7.55
N THR A 167 7.91 0.23 -8.55
CA THR A 167 8.24 1.65 -8.74
C THR A 167 6.99 2.48 -9.05
N GLU A 168 6.04 1.93 -9.80
CA GLU A 168 4.79 2.64 -10.11
C GLU A 168 3.78 2.72 -8.96
N TYR A 169 4.00 1.98 -7.86
CA TYR A 169 3.07 1.99 -6.73
C TYR A 169 3.19 3.30 -5.96
N LYS A 170 2.03 3.90 -5.65
CA LYS A 170 1.97 5.18 -4.96
C LYS A 170 1.95 4.96 -3.45
N ARG A 171 2.95 5.50 -2.75
CA ARG A 171 3.01 5.54 -1.29
C ARG A 171 1.92 6.46 -0.74
N VAL A 172 1.18 5.98 0.24
CA VAL A 172 0.23 6.74 1.04
C VAL A 172 0.52 6.44 2.52
N GLN A 173 0.46 7.47 3.35
CA GLN A 173 0.66 7.37 4.79
C GLN A 173 -0.51 8.08 5.48
N GLU A 174 -1.06 7.44 6.51
CA GLU A 174 -2.11 8.02 7.34
C GLU A 174 -1.51 8.89 8.45
N ASP A 175 -2.29 9.84 8.95
CA ASP A 175 -1.83 10.83 9.94
C ASP A 175 -1.49 10.20 11.31
N ASP A 176 -1.88 8.94 11.56
CA ASP A 176 -1.62 8.20 12.80
C ASP A 176 -0.18 7.68 12.92
N GLY A 177 0.56 7.63 11.80
CA GLY A 177 1.96 7.20 11.76
C GLY A 177 2.18 5.71 12.00
N GLU A 178 1.14 4.87 11.94
CA GLU A 178 1.27 3.41 12.18
C GLU A 178 1.17 2.57 10.91
N LEU A 179 0.69 3.15 9.83
CA LEU A 179 0.45 2.49 8.53
C LEU A 179 1.15 3.24 7.39
N VAL A 180 1.89 2.48 6.58
CA VAL A 180 2.29 2.90 5.24
C VAL A 180 1.72 1.90 4.25
N TRP A 181 1.00 2.39 3.24
CA TRP A 181 0.45 1.53 2.21
C TRP A 181 0.78 2.02 0.81
N TYR A 182 0.77 1.08 -0.13
CA TYR A 182 1.19 1.25 -1.51
C TYR A 182 0.10 0.74 -2.44
N ALA A 183 -0.44 1.65 -3.26
CA ALA A 183 -1.49 1.34 -4.21
C ALA A 183 -0.91 1.07 -5.60
N ASP A 184 -1.31 -0.02 -6.25
CA ASP A 184 -1.02 -0.19 -7.66
C ASP A 184 -1.84 0.81 -8.53
N PRO A 185 -1.34 1.23 -9.69
CA PRO A 185 -2.06 2.19 -10.55
C PRO A 185 -3.44 1.72 -11.05
N SER A 186 -3.65 0.40 -11.20
CA SER A 186 -4.94 -0.20 -11.56
C SER A 186 -5.86 -0.40 -10.35
N GLY A 187 -5.30 -0.34 -9.14
CA GLY A 187 -5.90 -0.56 -7.83
C GLY A 187 -6.53 -1.95 -7.60
N VAL A 188 -6.04 -2.94 -8.34
CA VAL A 188 -6.27 -4.36 -8.10
C VAL A 188 -5.49 -4.85 -6.87
N PHE A 189 -4.31 -4.28 -6.62
CA PHE A 189 -3.39 -4.67 -5.56
C PHE A 189 -3.11 -3.53 -4.60
N GLU A 190 -3.01 -3.89 -3.34
CA GLU A 190 -2.65 -2.99 -2.25
C GLU A 190 -1.64 -3.69 -1.37
N ILE A 191 -0.58 -2.99 -0.98
CA ILE A 191 0.44 -3.50 -0.07
C ILE A 191 0.41 -2.61 1.17
N ASP A 192 0.08 -3.20 2.30
CA ASP A 192 0.05 -2.52 3.57
C ASP A 192 1.19 -2.98 4.47
N PHE A 193 1.76 -2.03 5.20
CA PHE A 193 2.76 -2.28 6.22
C PHE A 193 2.37 -1.59 7.52
N TRP A 194 2.41 -2.36 8.61
CA TRP A 194 2.29 -1.85 9.97
C TRP A 194 3.49 -2.22 10.81
N HIS A 195 3.82 -1.33 11.74
CA HIS A 195 4.67 -1.60 12.88
C HIS A 195 3.94 -1.08 14.12
N ARG A 196 3.26 -1.98 14.83
CA ARG A 196 2.25 -1.62 15.84
C ARG A 196 2.56 -2.27 17.17
N THR A 197 2.40 -1.51 18.25
CA THR A 197 2.37 -2.05 19.61
C THR A 197 1.04 -2.78 19.82
N PRO A 198 1.05 -4.03 20.34
CA PRO A 198 -0.17 -4.68 20.80
C PRO A 198 -0.85 -3.79 21.86
N LYS A 199 -2.11 -3.40 21.64
CA LYS A 199 -2.85 -2.58 22.62
C LYS A 199 -3.13 -3.41 23.87
N SER A 200 -3.01 -2.79 25.05
CA SER A 200 -3.38 -3.39 26.33
C SER A 200 -4.89 -3.63 26.43
N GLU A 201 -5.31 -4.54 27.31
CA GLU A 201 -6.72 -4.86 27.60
C GLU A 201 -7.53 -3.68 28.21
N ASP A 202 -7.01 -2.45 28.20
CA ASP A 202 -7.62 -1.27 28.80
C ASP A 202 -8.71 -0.63 27.92
N GLY A 203 -9.68 -1.43 27.49
CA GLY A 203 -11.03 -0.99 27.16
C GLY A 203 -11.21 -0.04 25.97
N SER A 204 -10.18 0.23 25.15
CA SER A 204 -10.37 0.90 23.87
C SER A 204 -10.96 -0.08 22.84
N GLU A 205 -12.00 0.32 22.11
CA GLU A 205 -12.82 -0.47 21.14
C GLU A 205 -12.06 -0.95 19.88
N ASP A 206 -10.75 -1.15 19.95
CA ASP A 206 -9.94 -1.70 18.85
C ASP A 206 -9.61 -3.17 19.16
N ASP A 207 -10.47 -4.07 18.69
CA ASP A 207 -10.41 -5.54 18.81
C ASP A 207 -9.17 -6.17 18.09
N ASN A 208 -8.13 -5.39 17.78
CA ASN A 208 -6.97 -5.84 17.02
C ASN A 208 -6.16 -6.92 17.78
N PRO A 209 -6.10 -8.17 17.28
CA PRO A 209 -5.53 -9.30 18.02
C PRO A 209 -3.99 -9.38 18.00
N GLY A 210 -3.30 -8.36 17.47
CA GLY A 210 -1.84 -8.37 17.37
C GLY A 210 -1.30 -9.49 16.46
N ALA A 211 -0.09 -9.96 16.70
CA ALA A 211 0.54 -11.00 15.87
C ALA A 211 0.07 -12.44 16.18
N ASP A 212 -0.91 -12.65 17.07
CA ASP A 212 -1.45 -13.98 17.35
C ASP A 212 -2.38 -14.43 16.21
N ALA A 213 -1.93 -15.44 15.47
CA ALA A 213 -2.64 -15.92 14.30
C ALA A 213 -3.96 -16.65 14.63
N ALA A 214 -4.07 -17.28 15.81
CA ALA A 214 -5.30 -17.94 16.21
C ALA A 214 -6.36 -16.89 16.57
N ALA A 215 -5.98 -15.89 17.37
CA ALA A 215 -6.84 -14.76 17.69
C ALA A 215 -7.21 -13.95 16.44
N ARG A 216 -6.27 -13.75 15.51
CA ARG A 216 -6.54 -13.06 14.24
C ARG A 216 -7.47 -13.83 13.30
N LYS A 217 -7.32 -15.14 13.21
CA LYS A 217 -8.29 -15.99 12.50
C LYS A 217 -9.70 -15.81 13.07
N VAL A 218 -9.85 -15.90 14.40
CA VAL A 218 -11.15 -15.69 15.07
C VAL A 218 -11.69 -14.28 14.78
N TYR A 219 -10.84 -13.26 14.85
CA TYR A 219 -11.21 -11.87 14.58
C TYR A 219 -11.73 -11.66 13.15
N TYR A 220 -11.04 -12.19 12.13
CA TYR A 220 -11.48 -12.08 10.74
C TYR A 220 -12.73 -12.89 10.44
N GLU A 221 -12.82 -14.13 10.93
CA GLU A 221 -13.98 -15.00 10.68
C GLU A 221 -15.23 -14.55 11.45
N LYS A 222 -15.08 -13.83 12.56
CA LYS A 222 -16.19 -13.15 13.25
C LYS A 222 -16.84 -12.09 12.35
N GLY A 223 -16.05 -11.41 11.51
CA GLY A 223 -16.56 -10.46 10.52
C GLY A 223 -17.27 -9.24 11.13
N GLY A 224 -18.04 -8.54 10.29
CA GLY A 224 -19.08 -7.60 10.71
C GLY A 224 -18.81 -6.12 10.42
N ALA A 225 -19.90 -5.37 10.29
CA ALA A 225 -19.95 -3.94 9.94
C ALA A 225 -19.39 -2.98 11.00
N ASP A 226 -19.20 -3.47 12.23
CA ASP A 226 -18.68 -2.68 13.36
C ASP A 226 -17.33 -3.22 13.83
N ALA A 227 -16.75 -4.19 13.11
CA ALA A 227 -15.45 -4.78 13.39
C ALA A 227 -14.57 -4.75 12.13
N THR A 228 -14.46 -5.87 11.41
CA THR A 228 -13.48 -6.03 10.33
C THR A 228 -13.93 -5.53 8.96
N GLN A 229 -15.21 -5.16 8.80
CA GLN A 229 -15.84 -4.94 7.48
C GLN A 229 -15.73 -6.15 6.55
N MET A 230 -15.59 -7.36 7.10
CA MET A 230 -15.55 -8.60 6.34
C MET A 230 -16.85 -9.39 6.54
N GLU A 231 -17.33 -9.99 5.46
CA GLU A 231 -18.40 -10.97 5.43
C GLU A 231 -17.87 -12.28 4.83
N ASP A 232 -18.40 -13.40 5.29
CA ASP A 232 -18.05 -14.75 4.81
C ASP A 232 -16.53 -14.97 4.70
N ALA A 233 -15.81 -14.53 5.75
CA ALA A 233 -14.37 -14.61 5.81
C ALA A 233 -13.92 -16.02 6.21
N SER A 234 -12.86 -16.50 5.58
CA SER A 234 -12.19 -17.75 5.92
C SER A 234 -10.68 -17.54 5.94
N ALA A 235 -10.06 -17.83 7.09
CA ALA A 235 -8.65 -17.61 7.32
C ALA A 235 -7.90 -18.91 7.57
N THR A 236 -6.71 -19.05 6.99
CA THR A 236 -5.77 -20.14 7.26
C THR A 236 -4.38 -19.57 7.49
N TYR A 237 -3.56 -20.24 8.29
CA TYR A 237 -2.21 -19.78 8.57
C TYR A 237 -1.23 -20.93 8.78
N LYS A 238 0.05 -20.64 8.59
CA LYS A 238 1.16 -21.55 8.86
C LYS A 238 2.30 -20.79 9.53
N LYS A 239 3.02 -21.47 10.43
CA LYS A 239 4.25 -20.92 11.02
C LYS A 239 5.34 -20.92 9.96
N VAL A 240 6.06 -19.80 9.86
CA VAL A 240 7.19 -19.61 8.97
C VAL A 240 8.35 -18.97 9.73
N THR A 241 9.48 -18.80 9.06
CA THR A 241 10.61 -18.05 9.59
C THR A 241 10.92 -16.92 8.62
N HIS A 242 11.08 -15.72 9.15
CA HIS A 242 11.43 -14.54 8.36
C HIS A 242 12.64 -13.86 9.00
N GLN A 243 13.73 -13.70 8.24
CA GLN A 243 14.99 -13.12 8.75
C GLN A 243 15.49 -13.78 10.07
N GLY A 244 15.34 -15.11 10.18
CA GLY A 244 15.73 -15.86 11.38
C GLY A 244 14.77 -15.75 12.57
N ARG A 245 13.67 -15.01 12.44
CA ARG A 245 12.65 -14.81 13.48
C ARG A 245 11.42 -15.70 13.23
N PRO A 246 10.75 -16.19 14.28
CA PRO A 246 9.44 -16.80 14.14
C PRO A 246 8.46 -15.81 13.52
N ALA A 247 7.68 -16.27 12.55
CA ALA A 247 6.66 -15.49 11.89
C ALA A 247 5.47 -16.38 11.52
N VAL A 248 4.38 -15.76 11.09
CA VAL A 248 3.20 -16.46 10.57
C VAL A 248 2.84 -15.91 9.21
N GLU A 249 2.65 -16.83 8.26
CA GLU A 249 2.04 -16.51 6.97
C GLU A 249 0.56 -16.89 7.03
N MET A 250 -0.31 -15.97 6.63
CA MET A 250 -1.76 -16.12 6.72
C MET A 250 -2.43 -15.76 5.39
N ILE A 251 -3.47 -16.50 5.03
CA ILE A 251 -4.32 -16.26 3.87
C ILE A 251 -5.75 -16.12 4.37
N THR A 252 -6.41 -15.02 4.00
CA THR A 252 -7.79 -14.74 4.36
C THR A 252 -8.59 -14.41 3.11
N ASP A 253 -9.59 -15.23 2.79
CA ASP A 253 -10.55 -14.93 1.72
C ASP A 253 -11.84 -14.37 2.33
N TYR A 254 -12.35 -13.27 1.80
CA TYR A 254 -13.51 -12.57 2.37
C TYR A 254 -14.30 -11.77 1.33
N ILE A 255 -15.54 -11.43 1.67
CA ILE A 255 -16.35 -10.47 0.92
C ILE A 255 -16.34 -9.14 1.68
N PRO A 256 -16.04 -7.99 1.04
CA PRO A 256 -16.16 -6.70 1.70
C PRO A 256 -17.61 -6.44 2.09
N TYR A 257 -17.84 -6.02 3.34
CA TYR A 257 -19.18 -5.76 3.86
C TYR A 257 -19.97 -4.78 2.99
N ALA A 258 -19.30 -3.76 2.41
CA ALA A 258 -19.93 -2.77 1.55
C ALA A 258 -20.55 -3.35 0.25
N SER A 259 -20.07 -4.50 -0.21
CA SER A 259 -20.55 -5.18 -1.41
C SER A 259 -21.24 -6.50 -1.11
N SER A 260 -21.41 -6.89 0.16
CA SER A 260 -21.93 -8.22 0.52
C SER A 260 -23.38 -8.46 0.14
N SER A 261 -24.14 -7.38 -0.08
CA SER A 261 -25.53 -7.44 -0.58
C SER A 261 -25.65 -7.48 -2.11
N ASP A 262 -24.55 -7.44 -2.85
CA ASP A 262 -24.58 -7.53 -4.31
C ASP A 262 -24.97 -8.95 -4.76
N ASP A 263 -25.59 -9.09 -5.93
CA ASP A 263 -26.02 -10.39 -6.48
C ASP A 263 -24.82 -11.33 -6.76
N ASP A 264 -23.66 -10.76 -7.10
CA ASP A 264 -22.39 -11.48 -7.31
C ASP A 264 -21.23 -10.68 -6.69
N PRO A 265 -21.02 -10.78 -5.37
CA PRO A 265 -20.03 -9.98 -4.67
C PRO A 265 -18.62 -10.46 -5.03
N VAL A 266 -17.72 -9.50 -5.27
CA VAL A 266 -16.30 -9.80 -5.49
C VAL A 266 -15.66 -10.26 -4.19
N ARG A 267 -15.09 -11.46 -4.20
CA ARG A 267 -14.29 -11.99 -3.10
C ARG A 267 -12.85 -11.51 -3.23
N TYR A 268 -12.30 -11.04 -2.12
CA TYR A 268 -10.91 -10.60 -1.99
C TYR A 268 -10.11 -11.58 -1.13
N ARG A 269 -8.80 -11.52 -1.30
CA ARG A 269 -7.80 -12.28 -0.56
C ARG A 269 -6.81 -11.33 0.07
N PHE A 270 -6.55 -11.54 1.34
CA PHE A 270 -5.34 -11.07 2.00
C PHE A 270 -4.30 -12.18 2.01
N HIS A 271 -3.06 -11.82 1.65
CA HIS A 271 -1.88 -12.63 1.90
C HIS A 271 -0.97 -11.86 2.84
N GLU A 272 -0.73 -12.42 4.01
CA GLU A 272 -0.21 -11.69 5.17
C GLU A 272 1.03 -12.36 5.75
N LEU A 273 1.96 -11.53 6.23
CA LEU A 273 3.09 -11.94 7.06
C LEU A 273 3.03 -11.19 8.39
N LEU A 274 2.97 -11.93 9.49
CA LEU A 274 2.99 -11.43 10.86
C LEU A 274 4.32 -11.80 11.50
N ILE A 275 5.06 -10.80 11.98
CA ILE A 275 6.36 -10.97 12.62
C ILE A 275 6.28 -10.40 14.03
N PRO A 276 6.05 -11.25 15.05
CA PRO A 276 6.01 -10.82 16.44
C PRO A 276 7.30 -10.09 16.87
N GLY A 277 7.14 -9.15 17.81
CA GLY A 277 8.24 -8.61 18.59
C GLY A 277 8.91 -9.66 19.47
N ARG A 278 9.93 -9.26 20.24
CA ARG A 278 10.69 -10.21 21.09
C ARG A 278 9.86 -10.67 22.30
N SER A 279 9.00 -9.78 22.81
CA SER A 279 8.00 -10.02 23.84
C SER A 279 6.58 -9.84 23.28
N PRO A 280 5.54 -10.46 23.88
CA PRO A 280 4.14 -10.22 23.50
C PRO A 280 3.66 -8.77 23.59
N SER A 281 4.35 -7.93 24.37
CA SER A 281 4.07 -6.49 24.50
C SER A 281 4.83 -5.63 23.50
N ASP A 282 5.83 -6.19 22.81
CA ASP A 282 6.66 -5.44 21.89
C ASP A 282 5.91 -5.20 20.57
N PRO A 283 6.26 -4.10 19.86
CA PRO A 283 5.79 -3.89 18.51
C PRO A 283 6.01 -5.10 17.60
N TYR A 284 5.04 -5.36 16.74
CA TYR A 284 5.10 -6.39 15.72
C TYR A 284 5.00 -5.76 14.33
N TRP A 285 5.55 -6.47 13.34
CA TRP A 285 5.41 -6.10 11.94
C TRP A 285 4.29 -6.91 11.30
N HIS A 286 3.49 -6.25 10.47
CA HIS A 286 2.44 -6.87 9.69
C HIS A 286 2.55 -6.37 8.27
N VAL A 287 2.76 -7.29 7.33
CA VAL A 287 2.71 -7.02 5.89
C VAL A 287 1.47 -7.68 5.34
N ARG A 288 0.74 -7.00 4.47
CA ARG A 288 -0.44 -7.55 3.81
C ARG A 288 -0.47 -7.16 2.34
N VAL A 289 -0.76 -8.11 1.47
CA VAL A 289 -1.12 -7.85 0.08
C VAL A 289 -2.60 -8.18 -0.09
N ARG A 290 -3.40 -7.20 -0.52
CA ARG A 290 -4.80 -7.38 -0.90
C ARG A 290 -4.92 -7.61 -2.40
N MET A 291 -5.75 -8.57 -2.81
CA MET A 291 -5.99 -8.91 -4.22
C MET A 291 -7.38 -9.54 -4.40
N PRO A 292 -7.95 -9.60 -5.61
CA PRO A 292 -9.09 -10.48 -5.90
C PRO A 292 -8.78 -11.96 -5.62
N ALA A 293 -9.72 -12.71 -5.05
CA ALA A 293 -9.54 -14.11 -4.64
C ALA A 293 -9.68 -15.14 -5.78
N LYS A 294 -9.72 -14.70 -7.05
CA LYS A 294 -9.89 -15.57 -8.22
C LYS A 294 -9.03 -15.12 -9.39
N GLY A 295 -8.78 -16.07 -10.30
CA GLY A 295 -8.14 -15.79 -11.58
C GLY A 295 -6.64 -15.48 -11.47
N GLN A 296 -6.15 -14.67 -12.40
CA GLN A 296 -4.72 -14.36 -12.51
C GLN A 296 -4.22 -13.50 -11.35
N ALA A 297 -5.08 -12.64 -10.78
CA ALA A 297 -4.72 -11.76 -9.67
C ALA A 297 -4.22 -12.50 -8.42
N VAL A 298 -4.68 -13.73 -8.17
CA VAL A 298 -4.18 -14.54 -7.05
C VAL A 298 -2.70 -14.94 -7.25
N LYS A 299 -2.32 -15.24 -8.50
CA LYS A 299 -0.94 -15.61 -8.82
C LYS A 299 -0.04 -14.39 -8.78
N ASP A 300 -0.47 -13.30 -9.40
CA ASP A 300 0.28 -12.04 -9.44
C ASP A 300 0.44 -11.47 -8.02
N GLY A 301 -0.61 -11.50 -7.21
CA GLY A 301 -0.58 -11.08 -5.82
C GLY A 301 0.32 -11.95 -4.94
N ALA A 302 0.38 -13.27 -5.18
CA ALA A 302 1.33 -14.14 -4.49
C ALA A 302 2.79 -13.87 -4.90
N THR A 303 3.04 -13.53 -6.17
CA THR A 303 4.36 -13.05 -6.62
C THR A 303 4.71 -11.72 -5.93
N ILE A 304 3.80 -10.74 -5.93
CA ILE A 304 4.00 -9.47 -5.22
C ILE A 304 4.31 -9.72 -3.74
N PHE A 305 3.55 -10.58 -3.07
CA PHE A 305 3.78 -10.92 -1.66
C PHE A 305 5.17 -11.52 -1.44
N THR A 306 5.62 -12.41 -2.33
CA THR A 306 6.95 -13.04 -2.26
C THR A 306 8.06 -11.99 -2.39
N GLU A 307 7.95 -11.08 -3.37
CA GLU A 307 8.95 -10.03 -3.59
C GLU A 307 8.95 -8.98 -2.46
N VAL A 308 7.78 -8.54 -2.02
CA VAL A 308 7.62 -7.59 -0.90
C VAL A 308 8.23 -8.16 0.37
N THR A 309 7.87 -9.39 0.74
CA THR A 309 8.38 -10.00 1.96
C THR A 309 9.86 -10.36 1.81
N GLY A 310 10.31 -10.82 0.65
CA GLY A 310 11.72 -11.08 0.38
C GLY A 310 12.60 -9.83 0.49
N GLY A 311 12.08 -8.67 0.08
CA GLY A 311 12.77 -7.39 0.16
C GLY A 311 12.56 -6.60 1.46
N LEU A 312 11.74 -7.10 2.39
CA LEU A 312 11.58 -6.51 3.72
C LEU A 312 12.87 -6.68 4.53
N LYS A 313 13.40 -5.60 5.10
CA LYS A 313 14.53 -5.62 6.03
C LYS A 313 14.18 -4.89 7.30
N ILE A 314 14.01 -5.64 8.38
CA ILE A 314 13.71 -5.05 9.68
C ILE A 314 15.01 -4.54 10.29
N HIS A 315 15.00 -3.28 10.73
CA HIS A 315 16.08 -2.70 11.51
C HIS A 315 15.72 -2.92 12.98
N ASP A 316 16.46 -3.79 13.66
CA ASP A 316 16.31 -3.93 15.11
C ASP A 316 16.67 -2.58 15.76
N SER A 317 15.65 -1.92 16.34
CA SER A 317 15.80 -0.74 17.19
C SER A 317 16.33 -1.09 18.58
#